data_AF-A0AA89C3C0-F1
#
_entry.id   AF-A0AA89C3C0-F1
#
_cell.length_a   1.000
_cell.length_b   1.000
_cell.length_c   1.000
_cell.angle_alpha   90.00
_cell.angle_beta   90.00
_cell.angle_gamma   90.00
#
_symmetry.space_group_name_H-M   'P 1'
#
loop_
_entity.id
_entity.type
_entity.pdbx_description
1 polymer ?
#
loop_
_entity_poly.entity_id
_entity_poly.type
_entity_poly.pdbx_seq_one_letter_code
_entity_poly.pdbx_strand_id
1 'polypeptide(L)'
;MKNGPILSIYIVCLILIFLLMFAAGIVAALFQGQLESTTKTNMQSAIKNNYGNNIASSSENKRITESWDFFQNRLQCCAVEDYGYTLYRQSHWFSQTNPNVRIQVTGVQSVYNQNPSYNTGTNYNTNYGYHNPDHVVQFIPESCCKNQGTFKTGDWKRFCQSNKFGPPAIVGQRHNNYAMNFKGCYTAAKEFVKDSGAIIIALGFLFAALLVLALVLSIAFWLLLRKTPRHHPVARNDYPVAKEMQNL
;
A
#
# COMPACT_ATOMS: atom_id res chain seq x y z
N MET A 1 4.77 5.63 46.90
CA MET A 1 4.33 6.00 45.53
C MET A 1 3.19 5.07 45.10
N LYS A 2 1.98 5.59 44.87
CA LYS A 2 0.77 4.80 44.52
C LYS A 2 0.69 4.56 42.99
N ASN A 3 1.61 3.76 42.45
CA ASN A 3 1.67 3.45 41.01
C ASN A 3 1.02 2.08 40.67
N GLY A 4 0.17 1.54 41.54
CA GLY A 4 -0.57 0.31 41.25
C GLY A 4 -1.51 0.41 40.04
N PRO A 5 -2.28 1.51 39.87
CA PRO A 5 -3.20 1.65 38.74
C PRO A 5 -2.49 1.67 37.38
N ILE A 6 -1.31 2.29 37.27
CA ILE A 6 -0.59 2.38 36.00
C ILE A 6 -0.09 1.01 35.52
N LEU A 7 0.37 0.15 36.45
CA LEU A 7 0.78 -1.22 36.13
C LEU A 7 -0.42 -2.09 35.72
N SER A 8 -1.58 -1.87 36.35
CA SER A 8 -2.82 -2.57 35.96
C SER A 8 -3.26 -2.20 34.54
N ILE A 9 -3.22 -0.91 34.19
CA ILE A 9 -3.56 -0.44 32.84
C ILE A 9 -2.57 -1.02 31.81
N TYR A 10 -1.27 -1.02 32.12
CA TYR A 10 -0.25 -1.59 31.25
C TYR A 10 -0.51 -3.07 30.93
N ILE A 11 -0.82 -3.89 31.93
CA ILE A 11 -1.15 -5.31 31.75
C ILE A 11 -2.39 -5.48 30.85
N VAL A 12 -3.44 -4.70 31.08
CA VAL A 12 -4.66 -4.75 30.25
C VAL A 12 -4.35 -4.37 28.80
N CYS A 13 -3.57 -3.31 28.57
CA CYS A 13 -3.15 -2.91 27.23
C CYS A 13 -2.32 -4.00 26.53
N LEU A 14 -1.39 -4.66 27.23
CA LEU A 14 -0.60 -5.75 26.65
C LEU A 14 -1.48 -6.93 26.22
N ILE A 15 -2.45 -7.31 27.05
CA ILE A 15 -3.40 -8.39 26.72
C ILE A 15 -4.24 -8.00 25.49
N LEU A 16 -4.75 -6.77 25.44
CA LEU A 16 -5.54 -6.30 24.30
C LEU A 16 -4.73 -6.30 22.99
N ILE A 17 -3.48 -5.82 23.03
CA ILE A 17 -2.60 -5.82 21.85
C ILE A 17 -2.32 -7.25 21.40
N PHE A 18 -2.04 -8.17 22.32
CA PHE A 18 -1.81 -9.58 22.00
C PHE A 18 -3.03 -10.23 21.32
N LEU A 19 -4.23 -9.99 21.86
CA LEU A 19 -5.47 -10.51 21.28
C LEU A 19 -5.76 -9.93 19.89
N LEU A 20 -5.51 -8.64 19.67
CA LEU A 20 -5.68 -8.00 18.36
C LEU A 20 -4.72 -8.58 17.32
N MET A 21 -3.46 -8.81 17.69
CA MET A 21 -2.49 -9.44 16.80
C MET A 21 -2.89 -10.88 16.44
N PHE A 22 -3.36 -11.65 17.42
CA PHE A 22 -3.81 -13.02 17.19
C PHE A 22 -5.04 -13.05 16.26
N ALA A 23 -6.03 -12.18 16.51
CA ALA A 23 -7.20 -12.05 15.65
C ALA A 23 -6.83 -11.63 14.22
N ALA A 24 -5.93 -10.66 14.06
CA ALA A 24 -5.45 -10.23 12.75
C ALA A 24 -4.76 -11.38 11.98
N GLY A 25 -3.95 -12.19 12.66
CA GLY A 25 -3.32 -13.38 12.08
C GLY A 25 -4.35 -14.40 11.58
N ILE A 26 -5.40 -14.66 12.36
CA ILE A 26 -6.50 -15.57 11.96
C ILE A 26 -7.26 -15.03 10.74
N VAL A 27 -7.64 -13.74 10.77
CA VAL A 27 -8.38 -13.11 9.66
C VAL A 27 -7.57 -13.15 8.37
N ALA A 28 -6.27 -12.85 8.42
CA ALA A 28 -5.39 -12.91 7.25
C ALA A 28 -5.31 -14.32 6.66
N ALA A 29 -5.29 -15.36 7.50
CA ALA A 29 -5.26 -16.75 7.06
C ALA A 29 -6.59 -17.20 6.40
N LEU A 30 -7.73 -16.75 6.91
CA LEU A 30 -9.05 -17.18 6.43
C LEU A 30 -9.54 -16.41 5.21
N PHE A 31 -9.30 -15.10 5.13
CA PHE A 31 -9.93 -14.21 4.14
C PHE A 31 -9.01 -13.81 2.97
N GLN A 32 -7.97 -14.58 2.69
CA GLN A 32 -6.98 -14.28 1.63
C GLN A 32 -7.59 -14.02 0.24
N GLY A 33 -8.65 -14.75 -0.13
CA GLY A 33 -9.29 -14.61 -1.44
C GLY A 33 -10.10 -13.32 -1.61
N GLN A 34 -10.82 -12.89 -0.56
CA GLN A 34 -11.57 -11.62 -0.59
C GLN A 34 -10.62 -10.43 -0.57
N LEU A 35 -9.54 -10.52 0.22
CA LEU A 35 -8.50 -9.49 0.27
C LEU A 35 -7.89 -9.25 -1.11
N GLU A 36 -7.60 -10.30 -1.88
CA GLU A 36 -7.07 -10.16 -3.24
C GLU A 36 -7.98 -9.36 -4.17
N SER A 37 -9.26 -9.72 -4.25
CA SER A 37 -10.22 -9.03 -5.13
C SER A 37 -10.42 -7.57 -4.74
N THR A 38 -10.61 -7.29 -3.45
CA THR A 38 -10.81 -5.94 -2.94
C THR A 38 -9.58 -5.07 -3.15
N THR A 39 -8.38 -5.59 -2.88
CA THR A 39 -7.13 -4.86 -3.14
C THR A 39 -6.95 -4.55 -4.62
N LYS A 40 -7.17 -5.52 -5.52
CA LYS A 40 -7.11 -5.29 -6.97
C LYS A 40 -8.11 -4.22 -7.41
N THR A 41 -9.35 -4.29 -6.94
CA THR A 41 -10.41 -3.32 -7.28
C THR A 41 -10.05 -1.91 -6.83
N ASN A 42 -9.57 -1.76 -5.60
CA ASN A 42 -9.14 -0.47 -5.07
C ASN A 42 -7.93 0.09 -5.83
N MET A 43 -6.97 -0.77 -6.17
CA MET A 43 -5.83 -0.40 -7.01
C MET A 43 -6.27 0.04 -8.41
N GLN A 44 -7.23 -0.67 -9.03
CA GLN A 44 -7.77 -0.31 -10.33
C GLN A 44 -8.49 1.03 -10.29
N SER A 45 -9.27 1.27 -9.23
CA SER A 45 -9.94 2.56 -8.99
C SER A 45 -8.93 3.70 -8.85
N ALA A 46 -7.84 3.50 -8.10
CA ALA A 46 -6.80 4.50 -7.93
C ALA A 46 -6.13 4.89 -9.26
N ILE A 47 -5.87 3.93 -10.16
CA ILE A 47 -5.34 4.22 -11.51
C ILE A 47 -6.37 4.97 -12.35
N LYS A 48 -7.64 4.54 -12.35
CA LYS A 48 -8.69 5.17 -13.18
C LYS A 48 -8.99 6.60 -12.73
N ASN A 49 -9.11 6.82 -11.44
CA ASN A 49 -9.74 8.01 -10.88
C ASN A 49 -8.74 9.04 -10.36
N ASN A 50 -7.58 8.61 -9.85
CA ASN A 50 -6.68 9.48 -9.08
C ASN A 50 -5.31 9.64 -9.72
N TYR A 51 -4.75 8.56 -10.26
CA TYR A 51 -3.43 8.58 -10.89
C TYR A 51 -3.40 9.63 -11.99
N GLY A 52 -2.43 10.53 -11.94
CA GLY A 52 -2.17 11.59 -12.91
C GLY A 52 -3.29 12.61 -13.10
N ASN A 53 -4.37 12.55 -12.32
CA ASN A 53 -5.55 13.39 -12.49
C ASN A 53 -5.38 14.73 -11.76
N ASN A 54 -5.35 15.85 -12.47
CA ASN A 54 -5.38 17.20 -11.88
C ASN A 54 -4.30 17.41 -10.79
N ILE A 55 -3.11 16.83 -10.96
CA ILE A 55 -2.04 16.82 -9.94
C ILE A 55 -1.52 18.23 -9.58
N ALA A 56 -1.77 19.23 -10.42
CA ALA A 56 -1.44 20.62 -10.14
C ALA A 56 -2.38 21.26 -9.10
N SER A 57 -3.63 20.80 -9.01
CA SER A 57 -4.66 21.33 -8.10
C SER A 57 -5.03 20.38 -6.96
N SER A 58 -4.72 19.08 -7.08
CA SER A 58 -5.00 18.07 -6.04
C SER A 58 -3.70 17.47 -5.47
N SER A 59 -3.38 17.84 -4.23
CA SER A 59 -2.26 17.25 -3.49
C SER A 59 -2.46 15.76 -3.18
N GLU A 60 -3.71 15.31 -3.08
CA GLU A 60 -4.05 13.90 -2.90
C GLU A 60 -3.71 13.08 -4.15
N ASN A 61 -4.19 13.51 -5.32
CA ASN A 61 -3.90 12.82 -6.58
C ASN A 61 -2.40 12.85 -6.89
N LYS A 62 -1.71 13.93 -6.55
CA LYS A 62 -0.25 14.01 -6.63
C LYS A 62 0.42 12.92 -5.78
N ARG A 63 0.06 12.80 -4.50
CA ARG A 63 0.60 11.75 -3.60
C ARG A 63 0.30 10.33 -4.09
N ILE A 64 -0.91 10.09 -4.61
CA ILE A 64 -1.30 8.80 -5.18
C ILE A 64 -0.44 8.49 -6.41
N THR A 65 -0.25 9.46 -7.29
CA THR A 65 0.58 9.33 -8.50
C THR A 65 2.03 9.02 -8.15
N GLU A 66 2.63 9.77 -7.23
CA GLU A 66 4.01 9.55 -6.77
C GLU A 66 4.18 8.17 -6.11
N SER A 67 3.18 7.73 -5.34
CA SER A 67 3.20 6.39 -4.72
C SER A 67 3.13 5.28 -5.78
N TRP A 68 2.28 5.44 -6.79
CA TRP A 68 2.19 4.51 -7.92
C TRP A 68 3.48 4.47 -8.73
N ASP A 69 4.05 5.62 -9.04
CA ASP A 69 5.31 5.73 -9.78
C ASP A 69 6.45 5.07 -9.01
N PHE A 70 6.49 5.26 -7.68
CA PHE A 70 7.44 4.57 -6.81
C PHE A 70 7.25 3.05 -6.87
N PHE A 71 6.02 2.54 -6.73
CA PHE A 71 5.75 1.11 -6.77
C PHE A 71 6.14 0.49 -8.12
N GLN A 72 5.76 1.13 -9.22
CA GLN A 72 6.06 0.65 -10.57
C GLN A 72 7.56 0.58 -10.84
N ASN A 73 8.29 1.62 -10.45
CA ASN A 73 9.74 1.64 -10.56
C ASN A 73 10.41 0.64 -9.62
N ARG A 74 9.96 0.53 -8.37
CA ARG A 74 10.59 -0.32 -7.35
C ARG A 74 10.37 -1.80 -7.62
N LEU A 75 9.17 -2.17 -8.05
CA LEU A 75 8.78 -3.56 -8.28
C LEU A 75 8.89 -3.99 -9.75
N GLN A 76 9.33 -3.09 -10.65
CA GLN A 76 9.45 -3.34 -12.09
C GLN A 76 8.16 -3.93 -12.66
N CYS A 77 7.04 -3.27 -12.37
CA CYS A 77 5.70 -3.69 -12.72
C CYS A 77 4.94 -2.59 -13.46
N CYS A 78 3.83 -2.93 -14.10
CA CYS A 78 2.93 -1.98 -14.73
C CYS A 78 1.47 -2.38 -14.54
N ALA A 79 0.62 -1.39 -14.29
CA ALA A 79 -0.80 -1.58 -13.98
C ALA A 79 -1.05 -2.52 -12.78
N VAL A 80 -2.30 -2.91 -12.55
CA VAL A 80 -2.66 -3.75 -11.41
C VAL A 80 -2.35 -5.22 -11.67
N GLU A 81 -2.84 -5.73 -12.79
CA GLU A 81 -2.75 -7.15 -13.18
C GLU A 81 -1.76 -7.34 -14.32
N ASP A 82 -1.27 -8.57 -14.47
CA ASP A 82 -0.36 -8.93 -15.56
C ASP A 82 -1.03 -8.64 -16.90
N TYR A 83 -0.30 -7.99 -17.80
CA TYR A 83 -0.79 -7.49 -19.09
C TYR A 83 -1.99 -6.51 -18.98
N GLY A 84 -2.29 -6.00 -17.79
CA GLY A 84 -3.40 -5.09 -17.50
C GLY A 84 -3.16 -3.63 -17.89
N TYR A 85 -2.15 -3.33 -18.70
CA TYR A 85 -1.75 -1.97 -19.10
C TYR A 85 -2.85 -1.19 -19.82
N THR A 86 -3.83 -1.86 -20.41
CA THR A 86 -5.00 -1.25 -21.04
C THR A 86 -5.87 -0.47 -20.05
N LEU A 87 -5.74 -0.73 -18.76
CA LEU A 87 -6.42 -0.01 -17.68
C LEU A 87 -6.20 1.51 -17.75
N TYR A 88 -4.99 1.94 -18.14
CA TYR A 88 -4.67 3.36 -18.27
C TYR A 88 -5.54 4.08 -19.28
N ARG A 89 -6.00 3.41 -20.34
CA ARG A 89 -6.88 4.01 -21.35
C ARG A 89 -8.23 4.44 -20.80
N GLN A 90 -8.64 3.87 -19.66
CA GLN A 90 -9.89 4.20 -18.98
C GLN A 90 -9.70 5.24 -17.87
N SER A 91 -8.49 5.80 -17.70
CA SER A 91 -8.20 6.73 -16.62
C SER A 91 -8.34 8.19 -17.02
N HIS A 92 -8.54 9.06 -16.01
CA HIS A 92 -8.48 10.51 -16.20
C HIS A 92 -7.10 10.97 -16.69
N TRP A 93 -6.02 10.33 -16.24
CA TRP A 93 -4.67 10.61 -16.74
C TRP A 93 -4.59 10.47 -18.26
N PHE A 94 -5.10 9.36 -18.84
CA PHE A 94 -5.01 9.17 -20.29
C PHE A 94 -5.76 10.27 -21.05
N SER A 95 -6.93 10.67 -20.58
CA SER A 95 -7.71 11.77 -21.17
C SER A 95 -7.01 13.13 -21.07
N GLN A 96 -6.33 13.41 -19.96
CA GLN A 96 -5.58 14.66 -19.75
C GLN A 96 -4.27 14.70 -20.53
N THR A 97 -3.58 13.56 -20.59
CA THR A 97 -2.30 13.41 -21.31
C THR A 97 -2.49 13.41 -22.82
N ASN A 98 -3.65 12.97 -23.31
CA ASN A 98 -3.94 12.85 -24.74
C ASN A 98 -5.18 13.67 -25.15
N PRO A 99 -5.18 15.02 -24.99
CA PRO A 99 -6.37 15.84 -25.21
C PRO A 99 -6.87 15.84 -26.66
N ASN A 100 -5.96 15.59 -27.61
CA ASN A 100 -6.26 15.55 -29.04
C ASN A 100 -6.74 14.17 -29.51
N VAL A 101 -6.67 13.15 -28.67
CA VAL A 101 -7.30 11.85 -28.92
C VAL A 101 -8.78 12.01 -28.57
N ARG A 102 -9.55 12.58 -29.49
CA ARG A 102 -11.00 12.41 -29.43
C ARG A 102 -11.26 10.94 -29.69
N ILE A 103 -11.83 10.22 -28.73
CA ILE A 103 -12.50 8.97 -29.04
C ILE A 103 -13.66 9.35 -29.96
N GLN A 104 -13.41 9.42 -31.27
CA GLN A 104 -14.49 9.42 -32.23
C GLN A 104 -15.09 8.04 -32.17
N VAL A 105 -16.08 7.95 -31.29
CA VAL A 105 -17.13 6.95 -31.25
C VAL A 105 -17.94 7.06 -32.55
N THR A 106 -17.32 6.94 -33.72
CA THR A 106 -18.04 6.58 -34.94
C THR A 106 -18.19 5.05 -34.90
N GLY A 107 -19.03 4.58 -33.97
CA GLY A 107 -19.36 3.16 -33.78
C GLY A 107 -19.59 2.66 -32.35
N VAL A 108 -19.38 3.45 -31.30
CA VAL A 108 -19.78 3.05 -29.93
C VAL A 108 -21.25 3.39 -29.70
N GLN A 109 -22.12 2.57 -30.28
CA GLN A 109 -23.33 2.23 -29.54
C GLN A 109 -22.91 1.26 -28.44
N SER A 110 -22.96 1.74 -27.21
CA SER A 110 -23.27 0.97 -26.00
C SER A 110 -22.81 -0.50 -26.00
N VAL A 111 -21.63 -0.78 -25.46
CA VAL A 111 -21.30 -2.12 -24.95
C VAL A 111 -21.03 -2.02 -23.44
N TYR A 112 -22.07 -1.64 -22.71
CA TYR A 112 -22.27 -2.14 -21.35
C TYR A 112 -23.37 -3.19 -21.48
N ASN A 113 -22.98 -4.43 -21.83
CA ASN A 113 -23.59 -5.71 -21.45
C ASN A 113 -23.23 -6.84 -22.43
N GLN A 114 -22.99 -8.02 -21.83
CA GLN A 114 -22.99 -9.38 -22.36
C GLN A 114 -21.66 -10.01 -22.84
N ASN A 115 -21.17 -10.90 -21.96
CA ASN A 115 -20.34 -12.10 -22.16
C ASN A 115 -18.80 -12.00 -21.96
N PRO A 116 -18.16 -12.82 -21.08
CA PRO A 116 -16.75 -12.69 -20.68
C PRO A 116 -15.75 -13.49 -21.54
N SER A 117 -16.13 -13.94 -22.73
CA SER A 117 -15.25 -14.80 -23.53
C SER A 117 -14.81 -14.09 -24.81
N TYR A 118 -13.52 -13.73 -24.87
CA TYR A 118 -12.79 -13.41 -26.09
C TYR A 118 -13.28 -12.18 -26.90
N ASN A 119 -13.22 -10.97 -26.32
CA ASN A 119 -13.34 -9.75 -27.12
C ASN A 119 -12.01 -9.36 -27.76
N THR A 120 -11.88 -9.71 -29.03
CA THR A 120 -10.86 -9.27 -29.99
C THR A 120 -10.88 -7.76 -30.15
N GLY A 121 -9.76 -7.12 -29.79
CA GLY A 121 -9.27 -5.84 -30.30
C GLY A 121 -10.28 -4.69 -30.46
N THR A 122 -10.25 -3.72 -29.55
CA THR A 122 -10.70 -2.37 -29.89
C THR A 122 -9.80 -1.80 -30.97
N ASN A 123 -10.32 -1.71 -32.19
CA ASN A 123 -9.70 -1.00 -33.31
C ASN A 123 -9.77 0.50 -33.00
N TYR A 124 -8.83 1.00 -32.21
CA TYR A 124 -8.52 2.43 -32.23
C TYR A 124 -8.08 2.72 -33.65
N ASN A 125 -8.76 3.64 -34.32
CA ASN A 125 -8.31 4.08 -35.63
C ASN A 125 -6.94 4.77 -35.47
N THR A 126 -5.86 3.98 -35.56
CA THR A 126 -4.48 4.44 -35.51
C THR A 126 -4.16 5.37 -36.69
N ASN A 127 -5.10 5.59 -37.63
CA ASN A 127 -4.93 6.60 -38.67
C ASN A 127 -4.78 8.03 -38.15
N TYR A 128 -5.26 8.35 -36.94
CA TYR A 128 -4.98 9.69 -36.37
C TYR A 128 -3.48 9.94 -36.12
N GLY A 129 -2.71 8.88 -35.86
CA GLY A 129 -1.26 8.96 -35.76
C GLY A 129 -0.51 8.81 -37.09
N TYR A 130 -1.24 8.66 -38.21
CA TYR A 130 -0.70 8.48 -39.57
C TYR A 130 -0.75 9.79 -40.38
N HIS A 131 -1.57 10.75 -39.98
CA HIS A 131 -1.69 12.06 -40.65
C HIS A 131 -1.08 13.24 -39.89
N ASN A 132 -0.62 13.04 -38.65
CA ASN A 132 0.10 14.08 -37.93
C ASN A 132 1.33 13.52 -37.17
N PRO A 133 2.57 13.75 -37.66
CA PRO A 133 3.79 13.27 -37.02
C PRO A 133 4.08 13.91 -35.64
N ASP A 134 3.38 14.99 -35.29
CA ASP A 134 3.62 15.76 -34.05
C ASP A 134 2.77 15.27 -32.86
N HIS A 135 1.83 14.34 -33.07
CA HIS A 135 0.98 13.82 -31.98
C HIS A 135 1.34 12.38 -31.62
N VAL A 136 2.04 12.24 -30.49
CA VAL A 136 2.43 10.95 -29.90
C VAL A 136 1.46 10.61 -28.79
N VAL A 137 0.63 9.58 -29.01
CA VAL A 137 -0.29 9.08 -27.98
C VAL A 137 0.49 8.31 -26.92
N GLN A 138 0.36 8.72 -25.65
CA GLN A 138 0.95 8.03 -24.50
C GLN A 138 -0.10 7.11 -23.87
N PHE A 139 0.10 5.81 -23.99
CA PHE A 139 -0.87 4.82 -23.49
C PHE A 139 -0.60 4.38 -22.04
N ILE A 140 0.64 4.55 -21.57
CA ILE A 140 1.08 4.18 -20.22
C ILE A 140 2.03 5.26 -19.67
N PRO A 141 2.14 5.40 -18.34
CA PRO A 141 3.06 6.34 -17.73
C PRO A 141 4.52 5.91 -17.88
N GLU A 142 5.44 6.85 -17.64
CA GLU A 142 6.88 6.59 -17.74
C GLU A 142 7.35 5.54 -16.71
N SER A 143 6.74 5.51 -15.53
CA SER A 143 7.05 4.57 -14.45
C SER A 143 6.76 3.10 -14.80
N CYS A 144 5.92 2.83 -15.80
CA CYS A 144 5.72 1.50 -16.37
C CYS A 144 6.88 1.03 -17.28
N CYS A 145 7.78 1.93 -17.67
CA CYS A 145 8.88 1.63 -18.57
C CYS A 145 10.08 1.05 -17.83
N LYS A 146 10.76 0.10 -18.47
CA LYS A 146 12.04 -0.42 -17.98
C LYS A 146 13.11 0.64 -18.16
N ASN A 147 13.94 0.82 -17.13
CA ASN A 147 15.11 1.69 -17.20
C ASN A 147 16.16 1.07 -18.13
N GLN A 148 16.49 1.74 -19.23
CA GLN A 148 17.62 1.37 -20.07
C GLN A 148 18.91 1.92 -19.49
N GLY A 149 19.60 1.11 -18.66
CA GLY A 149 20.99 1.33 -18.21
C GLY A 149 21.53 2.77 -18.34
N THR A 150 22.55 2.97 -19.17
CA THR A 150 23.23 4.26 -19.38
C THR A 150 22.62 5.15 -20.47
N PHE A 151 21.56 4.72 -21.16
CA PHE A 151 20.98 5.48 -22.28
C PHE A 151 19.49 5.76 -22.06
N LYS A 152 19.21 6.92 -21.45
CA LYS A 152 17.92 7.60 -21.60
C LYS A 152 17.88 8.29 -22.98
N THR A 153 17.91 7.53 -24.07
CA THR A 153 17.52 8.12 -25.36
C THR A 153 16.02 8.40 -25.26
N GLY A 154 15.58 9.62 -25.59
CA GLY A 154 14.14 9.97 -25.60
C GLY A 154 13.32 8.98 -26.44
N ASP A 155 13.97 8.35 -27.42
CA ASP A 155 13.43 7.29 -28.26
C ASP A 155 13.00 6.04 -27.49
N TRP A 156 13.72 5.64 -26.43
CA TRP A 156 13.36 4.47 -25.62
C TRP A 156 12.05 4.68 -24.86
N LYS A 157 11.93 5.84 -24.20
CA LYS A 157 10.70 6.20 -23.47
C LYS A 157 9.54 6.34 -24.44
N ARG A 158 9.76 6.99 -25.58
CA ARG A 158 8.77 7.11 -26.64
C ARG A 158 8.34 5.74 -27.14
N PHE A 159 9.27 4.84 -27.41
CA PHE A 159 8.97 3.46 -27.81
C PHE A 159 8.15 2.74 -26.73
N CYS A 160 8.55 2.81 -25.46
CA CYS A 160 7.80 2.21 -24.36
C CYS A 160 6.34 2.72 -24.30
N GLN A 161 6.13 4.04 -24.28
CA GLN A 161 4.82 4.63 -24.02
C GLN A 161 3.89 4.65 -25.23
N SER A 162 4.45 4.65 -26.45
CA SER A 162 3.73 4.96 -27.69
C SER A 162 3.98 4.00 -28.85
N ASN A 163 4.56 2.81 -28.60
CA ASN A 163 4.79 1.81 -29.64
C ASN A 163 3.50 1.52 -30.44
N LYS A 164 3.48 1.94 -31.71
CA LYS A 164 2.31 1.82 -32.61
C LYS A 164 2.09 0.40 -33.13
N PHE A 165 3.11 -0.45 -33.12
CA PHE A 165 3.10 -1.77 -33.75
C PHE A 165 2.91 -2.93 -32.77
N GLY A 166 2.75 -2.63 -31.48
CA GLY A 166 2.56 -3.63 -30.43
C GLY A 166 1.92 -3.02 -29.19
N PRO A 167 1.94 -3.72 -28.05
CA PRO A 167 1.60 -3.15 -26.77
C PRO A 167 2.42 -1.87 -26.51
N PRO A 168 1.88 -0.84 -25.85
CA PRO A 168 0.53 -0.79 -25.29
C PRO A 168 -0.56 -0.44 -26.32
N ALA A 169 -0.23 -0.04 -27.56
CA ALA A 169 -1.19 0.44 -28.57
C ALA A 169 -2.11 -0.65 -29.13
N ILE A 170 -1.58 -1.86 -29.33
CA ILE A 170 -2.33 -3.02 -29.86
C ILE A 170 -2.30 -4.17 -28.84
N VAL A 171 -3.48 -4.73 -28.54
CA VAL A 171 -3.65 -5.86 -27.60
C VAL A 171 -3.56 -7.18 -28.37
N GLY A 172 -2.85 -8.18 -27.83
CA GLY A 172 -2.87 -9.56 -28.33
C GLY A 172 -1.96 -9.88 -29.54
N GLN A 173 -1.03 -8.99 -29.93
CA GLN A 173 -0.12 -9.23 -31.07
C GLN A 173 1.20 -9.91 -30.66
N ARG A 174 1.87 -10.55 -31.63
CA ARG A 174 3.17 -11.27 -31.47
C ARG A 174 4.38 -10.37 -31.17
N HIS A 175 4.22 -9.04 -31.22
CA HIS A 175 5.31 -8.10 -30.98
C HIS A 175 5.31 -7.64 -29.53
N ASN A 176 6.37 -7.98 -28.78
CA ASN A 176 6.54 -7.53 -27.41
C ASN A 176 7.19 -6.14 -27.38
N ASN A 177 6.58 -5.22 -26.65
CA ASN A 177 7.25 -4.00 -26.23
C ASN A 177 8.19 -4.34 -25.08
N TYR A 178 9.41 -4.71 -25.43
CA TYR A 178 10.44 -5.10 -24.47
C TYR A 178 10.85 -3.96 -23.53
N ALA A 179 10.48 -2.72 -23.86
CA ALA A 179 10.72 -1.52 -23.06
C ALA A 179 9.70 -1.28 -21.93
N MET A 180 8.60 -2.04 -21.86
CA MET A 180 7.63 -1.95 -20.76
C MET A 180 7.67 -3.18 -19.84
N ASN A 181 7.23 -2.99 -18.61
CA ASN A 181 6.94 -4.08 -17.68
C ASN A 181 5.55 -4.66 -17.98
N PHE A 182 5.45 -5.98 -18.17
CA PHE A 182 4.17 -6.68 -18.39
C PHE A 182 3.59 -7.27 -17.11
N LYS A 183 4.41 -7.43 -16.06
CA LYS A 183 3.99 -7.94 -14.76
C LYS A 183 3.14 -6.89 -14.04
N GLY A 184 2.00 -7.30 -13.50
CA GLY A 184 1.12 -6.46 -12.71
C GLY A 184 1.70 -6.12 -11.35
N CYS A 185 1.44 -4.92 -10.86
CA CYS A 185 1.96 -4.48 -9.56
C CYS A 185 1.33 -5.20 -8.37
N TYR A 186 0.09 -5.68 -8.50
CA TYR A 186 -0.48 -6.56 -7.47
C TYR A 186 0.29 -7.88 -7.40
N THR A 187 0.54 -8.51 -8.56
CA THR A 187 1.32 -9.75 -8.66
C THR A 187 2.73 -9.56 -8.10
N ALA A 188 3.43 -8.50 -8.52
CA ALA A 188 4.78 -8.20 -8.07
C ALA A 188 4.85 -7.91 -6.56
N ALA A 189 3.90 -7.16 -6.00
CA ALA A 189 3.83 -6.92 -4.56
C ALA A 189 3.53 -8.20 -3.77
N LYS A 190 2.61 -9.03 -4.26
CA LYS A 190 2.27 -10.31 -3.65
C LYS A 190 3.47 -11.26 -3.63
N GLU A 191 4.24 -11.32 -4.71
CA GLU A 191 5.48 -12.09 -4.77
C GLU A 191 6.54 -11.53 -3.80
N PHE A 192 6.75 -10.21 -3.77
CA PHE A 192 7.67 -9.58 -2.82
C PHE A 192 7.33 -9.95 -1.35
N VAL A 193 6.05 -9.94 -0.99
CA VAL A 193 5.58 -10.34 0.34
C VAL A 193 5.77 -11.83 0.59
N LYS A 194 5.54 -12.69 -0.41
CA LYS A 194 5.77 -14.14 -0.29
C LYS A 194 7.25 -14.47 -0.10
N ASP A 195 8.11 -13.83 -0.88
CA ASP A 195 9.57 -14.01 -0.82
C ASP A 195 10.12 -13.53 0.52
N SER A 196 9.58 -12.43 1.05
CA SER A 196 9.90 -11.91 2.38
C SER A 196 9.12 -12.59 3.52
N GLY A 197 8.25 -13.55 3.20
CA GLY A 197 7.24 -14.09 4.11
C GLY A 197 7.86 -14.72 5.36
N ALA A 198 8.98 -15.44 5.21
CA ALA A 198 9.70 -16.03 6.33
C ALA A 198 10.20 -14.99 7.33
N ILE A 199 10.71 -13.84 6.86
CA ILE A 199 11.20 -12.75 7.71
C ILE A 199 10.03 -12.10 8.45
N ILE A 200 8.93 -11.82 7.75
CA ILE A 200 7.74 -11.20 8.35
C ILE A 200 7.15 -12.10 9.43
N ILE A 201 7.02 -13.40 9.16
CA ILE A 201 6.54 -14.39 10.11
C ILE A 201 7.47 -14.47 11.33
N ALA A 202 8.79 -14.52 11.11
CA ALA A 202 9.77 -14.56 12.19
C ALA A 202 9.69 -13.32 13.10
N LEU A 203 9.58 -12.12 12.53
CA LEU A 203 9.39 -10.89 13.30
C LEU A 203 8.07 -10.88 14.07
N GLY A 204 6.99 -11.39 13.47
CA GLY A 204 5.70 -11.54 14.14
C GLY A 204 5.76 -12.46 15.36
N PHE A 205 6.40 -13.63 15.22
CA PHE A 205 6.62 -14.55 16.34
C PHE A 205 7.52 -13.97 17.42
N LEU A 206 8.61 -13.30 17.04
CA LEU A 206 9.50 -12.64 17.99
C LEU A 206 8.75 -11.57 18.80
N PHE A 207 7.97 -10.73 18.14
CA PHE A 207 7.20 -9.70 18.81
C PHE A 207 6.13 -10.30 19.74
N ALA A 208 5.44 -11.36 19.32
CA ALA A 208 4.50 -12.08 20.17
C ALA A 208 5.18 -12.67 21.42
N ALA A 209 6.37 -13.25 21.28
CA ALA A 209 7.14 -13.77 22.40
C ALA A 209 7.57 -12.66 23.38
N LEU A 210 7.99 -11.49 22.86
CA LEU A 210 8.32 -10.32 23.67
C LEU A 210 7.10 -9.80 24.44
N LEU A 211 5.91 -9.76 23.82
CA LEU A 211 4.67 -9.39 24.50
C LEU A 211 4.32 -10.35 25.64
N VAL A 212 4.47 -11.66 25.41
CA VAL A 212 4.23 -12.69 26.45
C VAL A 212 5.25 -12.54 27.58
N LEU A 213 6.53 -12.36 27.28
CA LEU A 213 7.56 -12.13 28.29
C LEU A 213 7.27 -10.86 29.11
N ALA A 214 6.92 -9.76 28.44
CA ALA A 214 6.56 -8.51 29.10
C ALA A 214 5.34 -8.68 30.01
N LEU A 215 4.33 -9.45 29.59
CA LEU A 215 3.16 -9.77 30.39
C LEU A 215 3.53 -10.58 31.64
N VAL A 216 4.34 -11.63 31.50
CA VAL A 216 4.80 -12.47 32.62
C VAL A 216 5.60 -11.65 33.62
N LEU A 217 6.56 -10.84 33.16
CA LEU A 217 7.36 -9.97 34.02
C LEU A 217 6.50 -8.93 34.74
N SER A 218 5.51 -8.36 34.05
CA SER A 218 4.58 -7.38 34.64
C SER A 218 3.73 -8.01 35.74
N ILE A 219 3.22 -9.22 35.54
CA ILE A 219 2.46 -9.97 36.54
C ILE A 219 3.37 -10.33 37.72
N ALA A 220 4.58 -10.85 37.47
CA ALA A 220 5.53 -11.18 38.52
C ALA A 220 5.88 -9.96 39.37
N PHE A 221 6.15 -8.82 38.74
CA PHE A 221 6.42 -7.57 39.43
C PHE A 221 5.21 -7.08 40.23
N TRP A 222 4.00 -7.17 39.68
CA TRP A 222 2.77 -6.82 40.40
C TRP A 222 2.54 -7.71 41.63
N LEU A 223 2.83 -9.02 41.52
CA LEU A 223 2.76 -9.96 42.64
C LEU A 223 3.82 -9.66 43.72
N LEU A 224 5.04 -9.27 43.31
CA LEU A 224 6.10 -8.86 44.23
C LEU A 224 5.72 -7.58 45.00
N LEU A 225 5.19 -6.56 44.31
CA LEU A 225 4.73 -5.33 44.94
C LEU A 225 3.58 -5.56 45.95
N ARG A 226 2.75 -6.57 45.72
CA ARG A 226 1.68 -6.96 46.67
C ARG A 226 2.22 -7.64 47.93
N LYS A 227 3.35 -8.36 47.83
CA LYS A 227 3.98 -9.05 48.96
C LYS A 227 4.76 -8.11 49.88
N THR A 228 5.28 -6.98 49.39
CA THR A 228 6.00 -6.03 50.22
C THR A 228 5.03 -5.36 51.22
N PRO A 229 5.16 -5.58 52.54
CA PRO A 229 4.30 -4.94 53.52
C PRO A 229 4.48 -3.42 53.42
N ARG A 230 3.35 -2.69 53.30
CA ARG A 230 3.37 -1.24 53.42
C ARG A 230 3.78 -0.93 54.86
N HIS A 231 5.04 -0.59 55.09
CA HIS A 231 5.44 0.08 56.33
C HIS A 231 4.61 1.36 56.42
N HIS A 232 3.60 1.32 57.29
CA HIS A 232 2.96 2.53 57.76
C HIS A 232 4.06 3.40 58.39
N PRO A 233 4.15 4.69 58.07
CA PRO A 233 5.02 5.57 58.82
C PRO A 233 4.59 5.48 60.28
N VAL A 234 5.52 5.04 61.14
CA VAL A 234 5.33 5.04 62.58
C VAL A 234 5.01 6.49 62.96
N ALA A 235 3.83 6.74 63.50
CA ALA A 235 3.49 8.03 64.06
C ALA A 235 4.55 8.35 65.12
N ARG A 236 5.33 9.42 64.88
CA ARG A 236 6.24 9.95 65.88
C ARG A 236 5.35 10.49 67.01
N ASN A 237 5.18 9.71 68.07
CA ASN A 237 4.64 10.21 69.32
C ASN A 237 5.66 11.23 69.85
N ASP A 238 5.34 12.51 69.71
CA ASP A 238 6.07 13.58 70.38
C ASP A 238 5.88 13.39 71.89
N TYR A 239 7.01 13.26 72.59
CA TYR A 239 7.08 13.11 74.05
C TYR A 239 6.53 14.36 74.75
N PRO A 240 5.92 14.22 75.94
CA PRO A 240 5.45 15.36 76.72
C PRO A 240 6.65 16.22 77.16
N VAL A 241 6.62 17.49 76.76
CA VAL A 241 7.53 18.53 77.25
C VAL A 241 7.45 18.59 78.77
N ALA A 242 8.58 18.35 79.43
CA ALA A 242 8.76 18.52 80.86
C ALA A 242 8.34 19.92 81.28
N LYS A 243 7.32 20.00 82.13
CA LYS A 243 6.80 21.22 82.74
C LYS A 243 7.31 21.27 84.18
N GLU A 244 8.59 21.62 84.38
CA GLU A 244 9.11 21.92 85.71
C GLU A 244 10.44 22.67 85.60
N MET A 245 10.38 23.99 85.78
CA MET A 245 11.42 24.86 86.36
C MET A 245 10.99 26.34 86.18
N GLN A 246 10.02 26.77 87.00
CA GLN A 246 9.73 28.19 87.25
C GLN A 246 9.38 28.42 88.72
N ASN A 247 10.17 27.89 89.64
CA ASN A 247 10.18 28.33 91.05
C ASN A 247 11.58 28.08 91.62
N LEU A 248 12.45 29.07 91.50
CA LEU A 248 13.50 29.46 92.44
C LEU A 248 14.03 30.83 92.00
#